data_AF-A0A4Y4D102-F1
#
_entry.id   AF-A0A4Y4D102-F1
#
_cell.length_a   1.000
_cell.length_b   1.000
_cell.length_c   1.000
_cell.angle_alpha   90.00
_cell.angle_beta   90.00
_cell.angle_gamma   90.00
#
_symmetry.space_group_name_H-M   'P 1'
#
loop_
_entity.id
_entity.type
_entity.pdbx_description
1 polymer ?
#
loop_
_entity_poly.entity_id
_entity_poly.type
_entity_poly.pdbx_seq_one_letter_code
_entity_poly.pdbx_strand_id
1 'polypeptide(L)'
;MNLPTVYENSQLAHIIEQAMICQCACPAQVAQELLGLRELFRYQHDCSVIRKEDAGVHARIMNSLCAAHAELETCLGDVLALEGWDPATLAMPEGLRQLRDDLLS
;
A
#
# COMPACT_ATOMS: atom_id res chain seq x y z
N MET A 1 -10.47 17.45 1.81
CA MET A 1 -9.66 16.59 2.70
C MET A 1 -8.74 15.81 1.77
N ASN A 2 -7.43 15.91 1.97
CA ASN A 2 -6.46 15.20 1.12
C ASN A 2 -5.88 14.04 1.91
N LEU A 3 -5.63 12.92 1.23
CA LEU A 3 -4.99 11.75 1.79
C LEU A 3 -3.47 11.91 1.64
N PRO A 4 -2.70 12.11 2.72
CA PRO A 4 -1.25 12.26 2.63
C PRO A 4 -0.61 10.94 2.18
N THR A 5 0.39 10.98 1.30
CA THR A 5 1.05 9.78 0.77
C THR A 5 2.53 9.80 1.13
N VAL A 6 3.07 8.68 1.61
CA VAL A 6 4.52 8.49 1.80
C VAL A 6 5.09 7.77 0.58
N TYR A 7 4.39 6.74 0.09
CA TYR A 7 4.70 6.03 -1.15
C TYR A 7 3.77 6.45 -2.29
N GLU A 8 4.32 6.78 -3.45
CA GLU A 8 3.53 7.06 -4.64
C GLU A 8 2.86 5.79 -5.20
N ASN A 9 1.77 5.93 -5.96
CA ASN A 9 1.09 4.79 -6.57
C ASN A 9 2.04 3.93 -7.45
N SER A 10 2.98 4.58 -8.14
CA SER A 10 4.00 3.89 -8.95
C SER A 10 4.99 3.10 -8.10
N GLN A 11 5.34 3.59 -6.91
CA GLN A 11 6.21 2.88 -5.96
C GLN A 11 5.50 1.66 -5.37
N LEU A 12 4.22 1.79 -5.02
CA LEU A 12 3.40 0.66 -4.57
C LEU A 12 3.27 -0.42 -5.66
N ALA A 13 3.03 -0.02 -6.91
CA ALA A 13 3.02 -0.94 -8.04
C ALA A 13 4.37 -1.64 -8.23
N HIS A 14 5.48 -0.91 -8.11
CA HIS A 14 6.81 -1.48 -8.20
C HIS A 14 7.08 -2.52 -7.11
N ILE A 15 6.71 -2.23 -5.85
CA ILE A 15 6.83 -3.17 -4.73
C ILE A 15 6.03 -4.44 -5.00
N ILE A 16 4.80 -4.32 -5.52
CA ILE A 16 3.96 -5.47 -5.88
C ILE A 16 4.63 -6.33 -6.94
N GLU A 17 5.16 -5.72 -8.01
CA GLU A 17 5.86 -6.43 -9.09
C GLU A 17 7.11 -7.18 -8.58
N GLN A 18 7.91 -6.54 -7.72
CA GLN A 18 9.10 -7.15 -7.13
C GLN A 18 8.74 -8.34 -6.21
N ALA A 19 7.65 -8.25 -5.47
CA ALA A 19 7.22 -9.29 -4.53
C ALA A 19 6.61 -10.53 -5.23
N MET A 20 5.94 -10.35 -6.38
CA MET A 20 5.45 -11.48 -7.21
C MET A 20 6.56 -12.43 -7.65
N ILE A 21 7.80 -11.95 -7.67
CA ILE A 21 8.98 -12.68 -8.13
C ILE A 21 9.59 -13.59 -7.04
N CYS A 22 9.31 -13.37 -5.75
CA CYS A 22 10.14 -13.94 -4.66
C CYS A 22 9.39 -14.67 -3.53
N GLN A 23 8.12 -15.04 -3.68
CA GLN A 23 7.36 -15.83 -2.68
C GLN A 23 7.16 -15.17 -1.30
N CYS A 24 7.75 -14.00 -1.03
CA CYS A 24 7.36 -13.12 0.08
C CYS A 24 6.25 -12.18 -0.39
N ALA A 25 5.03 -12.42 0.07
CA ALA A 25 3.86 -11.65 -0.34
C ALA A 25 3.57 -10.45 0.59
N CYS A 26 4.25 -10.33 1.74
CA CYS A 26 3.85 -9.38 2.79
C CYS A 26 3.93 -7.91 2.34
N PRO A 27 5.02 -7.40 1.74
CA PRO A 27 5.07 -6.00 1.28
C PRO A 27 4.07 -5.74 0.15
N ALA A 28 3.90 -6.71 -0.76
CA ALA A 28 2.90 -6.65 -1.83
C ALA A 28 1.47 -6.56 -1.29
N GLN A 29 1.13 -7.37 -0.29
CA GLN A 29 -0.20 -7.37 0.31
C GLN A 29 -0.50 -6.04 0.97
N VAL A 30 0.43 -5.47 1.74
CA VAL A 30 0.26 -4.15 2.35
C VAL A 30 0.14 -3.06 1.27
N ALA A 31 0.98 -3.09 0.23
CA ALA A 31 0.89 -2.15 -0.89
C ALA A 31 -0.45 -2.24 -1.65
N GLN A 32 -0.98 -3.46 -1.84
CA GLN A 32 -2.27 -3.68 -2.49
C GLN A 32 -3.43 -3.11 -1.67
N GLU A 33 -3.40 -3.27 -0.34
CA GLU A 33 -4.40 -2.68 0.57
C GLU A 33 -4.32 -1.15 0.57
N LEU A 34 -3.12 -0.56 0.55
CA LEU A 34 -2.94 0.89 0.42
C LEU A 34 -3.60 1.44 -0.86
N LEU A 35 -3.44 0.77 -2.00
CA LEU A 35 -4.12 1.13 -3.24
C LEU A 35 -5.65 1.02 -3.08
N GLY A 36 -6.15 -0.05 -2.47
CA GLY A 36 -7.58 -0.23 -2.19
C GLY A 36 -8.17 0.88 -1.30
N LEU A 37 -7.45 1.28 -0.24
CA LEU A 37 -7.85 2.39 0.63
C LEU A 37 -7.93 3.71 -0.14
N ARG A 38 -6.97 3.99 -1.04
CA ARG A 38 -6.97 5.18 -1.90
C ARG A 38 -8.17 5.20 -2.86
N GLU A 39 -8.48 4.05 -3.46
CA GLU A 39 -9.63 3.91 -4.34
C GLU A 39 -10.95 4.14 -3.61
N LEU A 40 -11.11 3.54 -2.43
CA LEU A 40 -12.30 3.73 -1.61
C LEU A 40 -12.41 5.18 -1.14
N PHE A 41 -11.31 5.83 -0.74
CA PHE A 41 -11.32 7.24 -0.35
C PHE A 41 -11.79 8.13 -1.50
N ARG A 42 -11.27 7.91 -2.72
CA ARG A 42 -11.71 8.62 -3.93
C ARG A 42 -13.20 8.41 -4.18
N TYR A 43 -13.67 7.17 -4.08
CA TYR A 43 -15.10 6.87 -4.24
C TYR A 43 -15.97 7.64 -3.23
N GLN A 44 -15.60 7.65 -1.95
CA GLN A 44 -16.36 8.37 -0.92
C GLN A 44 -16.37 9.88 -1.18
N HIS A 45 -15.22 10.44 -1.57
CA HIS A 45 -15.10 11.84 -1.93
C HIS A 45 -16.04 12.19 -3.10
N ASP A 46 -15.95 11.46 -4.21
CA ASP A 46 -16.76 11.69 -5.40
C ASP A 46 -18.25 11.54 -5.11
N CYS A 47 -18.63 10.53 -4.31
CA CYS A 47 -20.02 10.32 -3.90
C CYS A 47 -20.55 11.48 -3.03
N SER A 48 -19.73 11.99 -2.10
CA SER A 48 -20.09 13.13 -1.23
C SER A 48 -20.32 14.44 -2.01
N VAL A 49 -19.61 14.63 -3.13
CA VAL A 49 -19.79 15.80 -4.00
C VAL A 49 -21.10 15.70 -4.78
N ILE A 50 -21.48 14.48 -5.20
CA ILE A 50 -22.70 14.23 -5.98
C ILE A 50 -23.95 14.23 -5.09
N ARG A 51 -23.89 13.68 -3.88
CA ARG A 51 -25.01 13.58 -2.93
C ARG A 51 -24.77 14.45 -1.71
N LYS A 52 -25.28 15.68 -1.74
CA LYS A 52 -25.10 16.68 -0.67
C LYS A 52 -25.86 16.38 0.63
N GLU A 53 -26.89 15.55 0.58
CA GLU A 53 -27.60 15.08 1.78
C GLU A 53 -27.13 13.67 2.11
N ASP A 54 -26.16 13.57 3.01
CA ASP A 54 -25.80 12.33 3.67
C ASP A 54 -25.86 12.52 5.20
N ALA A 55 -26.06 11.45 5.95
CA ALA A 55 -26.05 11.49 7.43
C ALA A 55 -24.62 11.62 8.00
N GLY A 56 -23.69 12.27 7.27
CA GLY A 56 -22.27 12.30 7.58
C GLY A 56 -21.54 10.97 7.33
N VAL A 57 -22.13 10.07 6.54
CA VAL A 57 -21.61 8.71 6.30
C VAL A 57 -20.28 8.78 5.55
N HIS A 58 -20.19 9.59 4.50
CA HIS A 58 -18.97 9.73 3.70
C HIS A 58 -17.82 10.29 4.55
N ALA A 59 -18.10 11.33 5.35
CA ALA A 59 -17.11 11.91 6.25
C ALA A 59 -16.61 10.90 7.29
N ARG A 60 -17.51 10.11 7.90
CA ARG A 60 -17.13 9.08 8.87
C ARG A 60 -16.25 8.00 8.25
N ILE A 61 -16.56 7.55 7.03
CA ILE A 61 -15.74 6.55 6.32
C ILE A 61 -14.39 7.15 5.96
N MET A 62 -14.35 8.32 5.33
CA MET A 62 -13.10 8.99 4.92
C MET A 62 -12.16 9.23 6.10
N ASN A 63 -12.68 9.62 7.27
CA ASN A 63 -11.86 9.78 8.48
C ASN A 63 -11.20 8.46 8.92
N SER A 64 -11.93 7.34 8.84
CA SER A 64 -11.35 6.01 9.13
C SER A 64 -10.31 5.62 8.09
N LEU A 65 -10.56 5.90 6.82
CA LEU A 65 -9.61 5.61 5.76
C LEU A 65 -8.32 6.40 5.92
N CYS A 66 -8.37 7.67 6.31
CA CYS A 66 -7.17 8.46 6.61
C CYS A 66 -6.31 7.82 7.71
N ALA A 67 -6.94 7.37 8.80
CA ALA A 67 -6.21 6.73 9.91
C ALA A 67 -5.61 5.38 9.50
N ALA A 68 -6.39 4.53 8.82
CA ALA A 68 -5.92 3.23 8.35
C ALA A 68 -4.82 3.36 7.29
N HIS A 69 -4.95 4.34 6.39
CA HIS A 69 -3.97 4.62 5.34
C HIS A 69 -2.64 5.05 5.93
N ALA A 70 -2.64 6.01 6.87
CA ALA A 70 -1.42 6.46 7.54
C ALA A 70 -0.70 5.33 8.32
N GLU A 71 -1.48 4.47 8.98
CA GLU A 71 -0.95 3.30 9.68
C GLU A 71 -0.30 2.32 8.70
N LEU A 72 -0.97 2.00 7.59
CA LEU A 72 -0.43 1.06 6.61
C LEU A 72 0.77 1.60 5.83
N GLU A 73 0.88 2.92 5.61
CA GLU A 73 2.09 3.52 5.05
C GLU A 73 3.30 3.31 5.98
N THR A 74 3.08 3.46 7.29
CA THR A 74 4.11 3.20 8.31
C THR A 74 4.48 1.72 8.34
N CYS A 75 3.47 0.85 8.41
CA CYS A 75 3.64 -0.61 8.39
C CYS A 75 4.41 -1.07 7.14
N LEU A 76 4.12 -0.53 5.96
CA LEU A 76 4.86 -0.87 4.74
C LEU A 76 6.34 -0.50 4.87
N GLY A 77 6.66 0.69 5.39
CA GLY A 77 8.04 1.09 5.64
C GLY A 77 8.77 0.15 6.60
N ASP A 78 8.11 -0.24 7.69
CA ASP A 78 8.68 -1.18 8.66
C ASP A 78 8.92 -2.56 8.05
N VAL A 79 7.96 -3.08 7.28
CA VAL A 79 8.08 -4.37 6.58
C VAL A 79 9.23 -4.36 5.57
N LEU A 80 9.32 -3.30 4.75
CA LEU A 80 10.43 -3.13 3.80
C LEU A 80 11.79 -3.10 4.51
N ALA A 81 11.88 -2.40 5.64
CA ALA A 81 13.10 -2.35 6.45
C ALA A 81 13.45 -3.70 7.09
N LEU A 82 12.46 -4.42 7.64
CA LEU A 82 12.64 -5.75 8.22
C LEU A 82 13.11 -6.79 7.19
N GLU A 83 12.60 -6.69 5.96
CA GLU A 83 13.00 -7.56 4.84
C GLU A 83 14.29 -7.09 4.14
N GLY A 84 14.87 -5.96 4.56
CA GLY A 84 16.14 -5.45 4.04
C GLY A 84 16.07 -4.87 2.63
N TRP A 85 14.91 -4.34 2.22
CA TRP A 85 14.75 -3.66 0.94
C TRP A 85 15.56 -2.36 0.90
N ASP A 86 16.08 -2.02 -0.28
CA ASP A 86 16.75 -0.74 -0.49
C ASP A 86 15.71 0.39 -0.49
N PRO A 87 15.77 1.36 0.43
CA PRO A 87 14.78 2.44 0.52
C PRO A 87 14.83 3.43 -0.65
N ALA A 88 15.96 3.51 -1.38
CA ALA A 88 16.09 4.42 -2.51
C ALA A 88 15.51 3.83 -3.80
N THR A 89 15.73 2.54 -4.03
CA THR A 89 15.29 1.86 -5.25
C THR A 89 14.01 1.05 -5.07
N LEU A 90 13.62 0.79 -3.82
CA LEU A 90 12.55 -0.16 -3.47
C LEU A 90 12.79 -1.52 -4.10
N ALA A 91 14.06 -1.92 -4.20
CA ALA A 91 14.46 -3.21 -4.68
C ALA A 91 14.72 -4.17 -3.52
N MET A 92 14.32 -5.42 -3.71
CA MET A 92 14.57 -6.50 -2.75
C MET A 92 16.04 -6.96 -2.78
N PRO A 93 16.64 -7.35 -1.63
CA PRO A 93 18.02 -7.84 -1.58
C PRO A 93 18.22 -9.17 -2.33
N GLU A 94 19.40 -9.34 -2.94
CA GLU A 94 19.72 -10.50 -3.80
C GLU A 94 19.62 -11.85 -3.08
N GLY A 95 19.90 -11.91 -1.77
CA GLY A 95 19.85 -13.15 -0.99
C GLY A 95 18.45 -13.80 -0.90
N LEU A 96 17.37 -13.01 -0.98
CA LEU A 96 16.00 -13.54 -1.03
C LEU A 96 15.65 -14.10 -2.42
N ARG A 97 16.30 -13.61 -3.49
CA ARG A 97 16.13 -14.18 -4.85
C ARG A 97 16.76 -15.57 -4.95
N GLN A 98 17.88 -15.80 -4.28
CA GLN A 98 18.57 -17.09 -4.29
C GLN A 98 17.79 -18.19 -3.55
N LEU A 99 17.18 -17.87 -2.40
CA LEU A 99 16.37 -18.84 -1.65
C LEU A 99 15.18 -19.38 -2.49
N ARG A 100 14.63 -18.56 -3.39
CA ARG A 100 13.63 -18.98 -4.38
C ARG A 100 14.23 -19.91 -5.44
N ASP A 101 15.37 -19.55 -6.03
CA ASP A 101 15.99 -20.36 -7.08
C ASP A 101 16.33 -21.76 -6.56
N ASP A 102 16.74 -21.86 -5.30
CA ASP A 102 17.02 -23.13 -4.61
C ASP A 102 15.75 -23.95 -4.26
N LEU A 103 14.59 -23.30 -4.07
CA LEU A 103 13.30 -23.97 -3.79
C LEU A 103 12.59 -24.47 -5.06
N LEU A 104 12.97 -23.95 -6.23
CA LEU A 104 12.41 -24.32 -7.54
C LEU A 104 13.31 -25.27 -8.35
N SER A 105 14.51 -25.59 -7.85
CA SER A 105 15.45 -26.57 -8.42
C SER A 105 15.23 -27.99 -7.90
#